data_AF-A0A6S6XLW8-F1
#
_entry.id   AF-A0A6S6XLW8-F1
#
_cell.length_a   1.000
_cell.length_b   1.000
_cell.length_c   1.000
_cell.angle_alpha   90.00
_cell.angle_beta   90.00
_cell.angle_gamma   90.00
#
_symmetry.space_group_name_H-M   'P 1'
#
loop_
_entity.id
_entity.type
_entity.pdbx_description
1 polymer ?
#
loop_
_entity_poly.entity_id
_entity_poly.type
_entity_poly.pdbx_seq_one_letter_code
_entity_poly.pdbx_strand_id
1 'polypeptide(L)'
;MILTINEDANQFKTLSEFKSCMSRGGDVEFEWKGIDYTISPIWPNDKMEFSAGPSNGVEKDSTVYDTVDELLEYKVGGDKLQDIITQAEIIDRTL
;
A
#
# COMPACT_ATOMS: atom_id res chain seq x y z
N MET A 1 -15.01 22.47 -3.16
CA MET A 1 -13.60 22.78 -2.89
C MET A 1 -12.81 21.63 -3.47
N ILE A 2 -12.21 21.80 -4.64
CA ILE A 2 -11.33 20.77 -5.20
C ILE A 2 -10.01 20.94 -4.45
N LEU A 3 -9.75 20.06 -3.49
CA LEU A 3 -8.41 19.93 -2.93
C LEU A 3 -7.57 19.37 -4.07
N THR A 4 -6.77 20.22 -4.71
CA THR A 4 -5.68 19.74 -5.56
C THR A 4 -4.69 19.06 -4.63
N ILE A 5 -4.90 17.78 -4.37
CA ILE A 5 -3.89 16.93 -3.75
C ILE A 5 -2.72 16.98 -4.73
N ASN A 6 -1.55 17.36 -4.24
CA ASN A 6 -0.37 17.37 -5.06
C ASN A 6 0.00 15.90 -5.27
N GLU A 7 -0.59 15.23 -6.27
CA GLU A 7 -0.47 13.78 -6.53
C GLU A 7 1.01 13.34 -6.52
N ASP A 8 1.90 14.19 -7.02
CA ASP A 8 3.35 13.99 -7.02
C ASP A 8 4.01 13.93 -5.62
N ALA A 9 3.40 14.53 -4.58
CA ALA A 9 3.97 14.57 -3.24
C ALA A 9 3.83 13.24 -2.49
N ASN A 10 2.78 12.47 -2.81
CA ASN A 10 2.49 11.19 -2.16
C ASN A 10 3.22 10.02 -2.85
N GLN A 11 3.54 10.19 -4.14
CA GLN A 11 4.14 9.17 -4.98
C GLN A 11 5.48 8.64 -4.43
N PHE A 12 5.63 7.31 -4.44
CA PHE A 12 6.93 6.67 -4.19
C PHE A 12 7.79 6.74 -5.44
N LYS A 13 8.95 7.38 -5.36
CA LYS A 13 9.91 7.46 -6.47
C LYS A 13 10.84 6.26 -6.51
N THR A 14 11.03 5.61 -5.36
CA THR A 14 11.86 4.42 -5.25
C THR A 14 11.20 3.36 -4.37
N LEU A 15 11.54 2.09 -4.63
CA LEU A 15 11.12 0.98 -3.78
C LEU A 15 11.61 1.15 -2.34
N SER A 16 12.78 1.76 -2.15
CA SER A 16 13.34 2.04 -0.81
C SER A 16 12.49 3.04 -0.02
N GLU A 17 11.90 4.04 -0.67
CA GLU A 17 10.97 4.98 -0.02
C GLU A 17 9.71 4.27 0.45
N PHE A 18 9.17 3.38 -0.39
CA PHE A 18 8.02 2.53 -0.01
C PHE A 18 8.36 1.63 1.18
N LYS A 19 9.47 0.90 1.12
CA LYS A 19 9.91 0.03 2.23
C LYS A 19 10.06 0.83 3.52
N SER A 20 10.70 2.00 3.46
CA SER A 20 10.86 2.87 4.61
C SER A 20 9.53 3.38 5.17
N CYS A 21 8.53 3.62 4.32
CA CYS A 21 7.17 3.97 4.75
C CYS A 21 6.52 2.82 5.52
N MET A 22 6.49 1.63 4.94
CA MET A 22 5.89 0.44 5.55
C MET A 22 6.58 0.06 6.86
N SER A 23 7.92 0.10 6.92
CA SER A 23 8.66 -0.18 8.15
C SER A 23 8.39 0.81 9.29
N ARG A 24 7.77 1.96 9.01
CA ARG A 24 7.35 2.95 10.02
C ARG A 24 5.87 2.85 10.40
N GLY A 25 5.13 1.90 9.82
CA GLY A 25 3.69 1.78 10.01
C GLY A 25 2.89 2.80 9.19
N GLY A 26 3.37 3.15 8.00
CA GLY A 26 2.57 3.99 7.10
C GLY A 26 1.38 3.23 6.52
N ASP A 27 0.28 3.96 6.30
CA ASP A 27 -0.88 3.49 5.54
C ASP A 27 -0.80 4.04 4.10
N VAL A 28 -1.17 3.22 3.10
CA VAL A 28 -1.09 3.59 1.68
C VAL A 28 -2.34 3.14 0.97
N GLU A 29 -3.00 4.08 0.31
CA GLU A 29 -4.08 3.83 -0.65
C GLU A 29 -3.61 4.21 -2.06
N PHE A 30 -3.84 3.34 -3.04
CA PHE A 30 -3.37 3.53 -4.40
C PHE A 30 -4.25 2.85 -5.43
N GLU A 31 -4.27 3.39 -6.65
CA GLU A 31 -5.00 2.83 -7.79
C GLU A 31 -4.06 2.02 -8.68
N TRP A 32 -4.52 0.83 -9.10
CA TRP A 32 -3.88 0.06 -10.15
C TRP A 32 -4.89 -0.59 -11.10
N LYS A 33 -4.86 -0.17 -12.38
CA LYS A 33 -5.73 -0.65 -13.47
C LYS A 33 -7.23 -0.45 -13.19
N GLY A 34 -7.58 0.68 -12.59
CA GLY A 34 -8.94 1.10 -12.25
C GLY A 34 -9.51 0.43 -10.99
N ILE A 35 -8.65 -0.13 -10.14
CA ILE A 35 -9.03 -0.74 -8.87
C ILE A 35 -8.20 -0.09 -7.77
N ASP A 36 -8.87 0.37 -6.72
CA ASP A 36 -8.22 0.93 -5.55
C ASP A 36 -7.81 -0.19 -4.58
N TYR A 37 -6.62 -0.06 -4.02
CA TYR A 37 -6.01 -0.98 -3.09
C TYR A 37 -5.55 -0.22 -1.85
N THR A 38 -5.60 -0.89 -0.71
CA THR A 38 -5.12 -0.36 0.57
C THR A 38 -4.08 -1.31 1.18
N ILE A 39 -3.08 -0.71 1.81
CA ILE A 39 -2.09 -1.38 2.65
C ILE A 39 -2.04 -0.67 3.99
N SER A 40 -2.42 -1.38 5.04
CA SER A 40 -2.46 -0.84 6.40
C SER A 40 -1.61 -1.68 7.35
N PRO A 41 -0.88 -1.05 8.30
CA PRO A 41 -0.26 -1.78 9.39
C PRO A 41 -1.33 -2.30 10.36
N ILE A 42 -1.14 -3.51 10.84
CA ILE A 42 -1.96 -4.11 11.90
C ILE A 42 -1.04 -4.58 13.03
N TRP A 43 -1.60 -4.75 14.23
CA TRP A 43 -0.83 -5.07 15.44
C TRP A 43 -1.33 -6.33 16.17
N PRO A 44 -1.38 -7.50 15.49
CA PRO A 44 -1.71 -8.74 16.18
C PRO A 44 -0.59 -9.11 17.17
N ASN A 45 -0.97 -9.34 18.44
CA ASN A 45 -0.05 -9.77 19.49
C ASN A 45 1.19 -8.85 19.66
N ASP A 46 0.98 -7.53 19.61
CA ASP A 46 2.02 -6.50 19.76
C ASP A 46 3.14 -6.54 18.69
N LYS A 47 2.92 -7.26 17.58
CA LYS A 47 3.81 -7.31 16.42
C LYS A 47 3.16 -6.58 15.25
N MET A 48 3.93 -5.72 14.57
CA MET A 48 3.47 -5.07 13.34
C MET A 48 3.48 -6.07 12.18
N GLU A 49 2.33 -6.19 11.52
CA GLU A 49 2.11 -6.93 10.28
C GLU A 49 1.39 -6.02 9.27
N PHE A 50 1.23 -6.46 8.03
CA PHE A 50 0.66 -5.64 6.95
C PHE A 50 -0.55 -6.32 6.34
N SER A 51 -1.71 -5.67 6.39
CA SER A 51 -2.90 -6.09 5.66
C SER A 51 -2.93 -5.40 4.29
N ALA A 52 -3.04 -6.16 3.21
CA ALA A 52 -3.11 -5.62 1.85
C ALA A 52 -4.28 -6.23 1.07
N GLY A 53 -5.08 -5.40 0.42
CA GLY A 53 -6.30 -5.84 -0.27
C GLY A 53 -6.93 -4.76 -1.14
N PRO A 54 -7.97 -5.10 -1.92
CA PRO A 54 -8.81 -4.09 -2.57
C PRO A 54 -9.46 -3.17 -1.53
N SER A 55 -9.56 -1.87 -1.81
CA SER A 55 -10.24 -0.87 -0.98
C SER A 55 -11.76 -0.96 -1.16
N ASN A 56 -12.34 -2.11 -0.81
CA ASN A 56 -13.77 -2.42 -1.01
C ASN A 56 -14.54 -2.63 0.31
N GLY A 57 -13.87 -2.49 1.46
CA GLY A 57 -14.45 -2.70 2.80
C GLY A 57 -14.71 -4.15 3.16
N VAL A 58 -14.18 -5.12 2.39
CA VAL A 58 -14.37 -6.55 2.61
C VAL A 58 -13.07 -7.19 3.12
N GLU A 59 -12.97 -7.38 4.44
CA GLU A 59 -11.76 -7.87 5.12
C GLU A 59 -11.22 -9.20 4.54
N LYS A 60 -12.11 -10.15 4.19
CA LYS A 60 -11.71 -11.47 3.65
C LYS A 60 -10.96 -11.39 2.31
N ASP A 61 -11.06 -10.26 1.62
CA ASP A 61 -10.39 -10.03 0.33
C ASP A 61 -8.96 -9.47 0.54
N SER A 62 -8.57 -9.22 1.79
CA SER A 62 -7.23 -8.80 2.19
C SER A 62 -6.37 -9.98 2.60
N THR A 63 -5.06 -9.84 2.43
CA THR A 63 -4.04 -10.80 2.86
C THR A 63 -3.10 -10.14 3.85
N VAL A 64 -2.70 -10.88 4.89
CA VAL A 64 -1.77 -10.41 5.92
C VAL A 64 -0.36 -10.92 5.63
N TYR A 65 0.62 -10.04 5.84
CA TYR A 65 2.04 -10.28 5.61
C TYR A 65 2.86 -9.92 6.85
N ASP A 66 3.84 -10.77 7.19
CA ASP A 66 4.67 -10.58 8.38
C ASP A 66 5.78 -9.55 8.17
N THR A 67 6.23 -9.41 6.92
CA THR A 67 7.35 -8.55 6.56
C THR A 67 7.05 -7.72 5.32
N VAL A 68 7.75 -6.60 5.18
CA VAL A 68 7.66 -5.76 3.97
C VAL A 68 8.11 -6.52 2.74
N ASP A 69 9.09 -7.42 2.85
CA ASP A 69 9.56 -8.21 1.71
C ASP A 69 8.52 -9.24 1.25
N GLU A 70 7.73 -9.81 2.16
CA GLU A 70 6.59 -10.66 1.81
C GLU A 70 5.44 -9.85 1.20
N LEU A 71 5.13 -8.68 1.77
CA LEU A 71 4.14 -7.74 1.24
C LEU A 71 4.45 -7.36 -0.22
N LEU A 72 5.72 -7.22 -0.57
CA LEU A 72 6.15 -6.90 -1.94
C LEU A 72 5.81 -7.98 -2.98
N GLU A 73 5.52 -9.20 -2.55
CA GLU A 73 5.05 -10.30 -3.40
C GLU A 73 3.53 -10.30 -3.59
N TYR A 74 2.79 -9.41 -2.89
CA TYR A 74 1.35 -9.24 -3.06
C TYR A 74 0.98 -8.96 -4.52
N LYS A 75 -0.09 -9.61 -4.98
CA LYS A 75 -0.57 -9.51 -6.35
C LYS A 75 -1.67 -8.47 -6.47
N VAL A 76 -1.37 -7.41 -7.20
CA VAL A 76 -2.25 -6.29 -7.51
C VAL A 76 -2.59 -6.34 -8.99
N GLY A 77 -3.84 -6.65 -9.34
CA GLY A 77 -4.24 -6.81 -10.75
C GLY A 77 -3.42 -7.83 -11.55
N GLY A 78 -2.81 -8.81 -10.87
CA GLY A 78 -1.91 -9.83 -11.44
C GLY A 78 -0.41 -9.49 -11.40
N ASP A 79 -0.05 -8.23 -11.18
CA ASP A 79 1.34 -7.76 -11.09
C ASP A 79 1.83 -7.80 -9.64
N LYS A 80 3.15 -7.91 -9.41
CA LYS A 80 3.65 -7.85 -8.03
C LYS A 80 3.73 -6.40 -7.56
N LEU A 81 3.42 -6.17 -6.29
CA LEU A 81 3.50 -4.84 -5.68
C LEU A 81 4.86 -4.16 -5.92
N GLN A 82 5.96 -4.92 -5.80
CA GLN A 82 7.31 -4.36 -6.04
C GLN A 82 7.53 -3.81 -7.45
N ASP A 83 6.83 -4.34 -8.45
CA ASP A 83 6.97 -3.93 -9.84
C ASP A 83 6.15 -2.67 -10.15
N ILE A 84 5.12 -2.40 -9.35
CA ILE A 84 4.10 -1.39 -9.65
C ILE A 84 4.11 -0.19 -8.71
N ILE A 85 4.60 -0.32 -7.47
CA ILE A 85 4.34 0.70 -6.43
C ILE A 85 4.97 2.06 -6.70
N THR A 86 6.01 2.12 -7.54
CA THR A 86 6.61 3.38 -7.99
C THR A 86 5.92 3.99 -9.21
N GLN A 87 4.98 3.25 -9.82
CA GLN A 87 4.25 3.60 -11.04
C GLN A 87 2.75 3.78 -10.79
N ALA A 88 2.20 3.13 -9.76
CA ALA A 88 0.81 3.21 -9.36
C ALA A 88 0.45 4.62 -8.88
N GLU A 89 -0.79 5.04 -9.07
CA GLU A 89 -1.24 6.35 -8.59
C GLU A 89 -1.50 6.26 -7.09
N ILE A 90 -0.69 6.96 -6.28
CA ILE A 90 -0.90 7.01 -4.82
C ILE A 90 -2.03 8.01 -4.51
N ILE A 91 -3.15 7.49 -4.02
CA ILE A 91 -4.35 8.25 -3.63
C ILE A 91 -4.11 8.93 -2.27
N ASP A 92 -3.70 8.13 -1.28
CA ASP A 92 -3.40 8.62 0.07
C ASP A 92 -2.20 7.89 0.66
N ARG A 93 -1.48 8.60 1.52
CA ARG A 93 -0.33 8.07 2.24
C ARG A 93 -0.21 8.77 3.58
N THR A 94 -0.24 8.00 4.66
CA THR A 94 -0.03 8.49 6.02
C THR A 94 1.16 7.80 6.69
N LEU A 95 1.72 8.46 7.71
CA LEU A 95 2.81 7.98 8.56
C LEU A 95 2.42 8.12 10.03
#